data_AF-A0A0Q7MRM3-F1
#
_entry.id   AF-A0A0Q7MRM3-F1
#
_cell.length_a   1.000
_cell.length_b   1.000
_cell.length_c   1.000
_cell.angle_alpha   90.00
_cell.angle_beta   90.00
_cell.angle_gamma   90.00
#
_symmetry.space_group_name_H-M   'P 1'
#
loop_
_entity.id
_entity.type
_entity.pdbx_description
1 polymer ?
#
loop_
_entity_poly.entity_id
_entity_poly.type
_entity_poly.pdbx_seq_one_letter_code
_entity_poly.pdbx_strand_id
1 'polypeptide(L)'
;MTAQLLDGTATAARIKAELTERVVALAARGVRPGLGTLLVGDDPGSRWYVAGKHKDCAEVGIASIREDLPATATQDEIEAAVQRLNEDPECTGFIVQLPLPKGIDANRVLELVDPDKDADGLHPTNLGRLVLRVNEPVTSPLPCTPRGIIDLLLRHDIDLRGADVVIVGRGVTVGRSIGLLLTRREINATVTLTHTGTEDLAEHTRNADVVIAAAGVPGIITADIIKPGAVVIDVGVSRSTDPDTGKSRVVGDVDPGVREVASWVSPNPGGVGPMTRAMLLSNVVDTAERLLG
;
A
#
# COMPACT_ATOMS: atom_id res chain seq x y z
N MET A 1 26.58 6.16 -12.70
CA MET A 1 25.48 5.90 -13.67
C MET A 1 24.22 6.42 -13.04
N THR A 2 23.32 7.07 -13.77
CA THR A 2 22.07 7.59 -13.17
C THR A 2 21.03 6.46 -13.14
N ALA A 3 20.42 6.24 -11.98
CA ALA A 3 19.38 5.24 -11.78
C ALA A 3 18.18 5.46 -12.71
N GLN A 4 17.61 4.36 -13.20
CA GLN A 4 16.33 4.37 -13.90
C GLN A 4 15.18 4.61 -12.93
N LEU A 5 14.06 5.11 -13.45
CA LEU A 5 12.91 5.50 -12.65
C LEU A 5 11.88 4.39 -12.59
N LEU A 6 11.53 3.93 -11.39
CA LEU A 6 10.36 3.09 -11.18
C LEU A 6 9.11 3.98 -11.16
N ASP A 7 8.62 4.31 -12.35
CA ASP A 7 7.46 5.19 -12.53
C ASP A 7 6.16 4.49 -12.13
N GLY A 8 5.78 4.65 -10.87
CA GLY A 8 4.53 4.10 -10.36
C GLY A 8 3.29 4.87 -10.83
N THR A 9 3.42 6.10 -11.32
CA THR A 9 2.28 6.84 -11.89
C THR A 9 1.86 6.24 -13.21
N ALA A 10 2.81 6.01 -14.12
CA ALA A 10 2.56 5.34 -15.39
C ALA A 10 2.10 3.89 -15.18
N THR A 11 2.71 3.19 -14.22
CA THR A 11 2.35 1.81 -13.90
C THR A 11 0.93 1.71 -13.33
N ALA A 12 0.55 2.58 -12.39
CA ALA A 12 -0.80 2.64 -11.84
C ALA A 12 -1.86 2.99 -12.92
N ALA A 13 -1.54 3.87 -13.86
CA ALA A 13 -2.44 4.20 -14.96
C ALA A 13 -2.72 2.97 -15.86
N ARG A 14 -1.68 2.17 -16.17
CA ARG A 14 -1.86 0.90 -16.88
C ARG A 14 -2.74 -0.09 -16.12
N ILE A 15 -2.49 -0.27 -14.82
CA ILE A 15 -3.32 -1.14 -13.98
C ILE A 15 -4.79 -0.69 -14.01
N LYS A 16 -5.06 0.61 -13.88
CA LYS A 16 -6.43 1.13 -13.94
C LYS A 16 -7.10 0.86 -15.29
N ALA A 17 -6.38 0.94 -16.39
CA ALA A 17 -6.90 0.56 -17.70
C ALA A 17 -7.25 -0.94 -17.76
N GLU A 18 -6.36 -1.82 -17.30
CA GLU A 18 -6.60 -3.26 -17.19
C GLU A 18 -7.82 -3.58 -16.30
N LEU A 19 -7.95 -2.88 -15.16
CA LEU A 19 -9.10 -3.02 -14.27
C LEU A 19 -10.40 -2.55 -14.91
N THR A 20 -10.36 -1.50 -15.74
CA THR A 20 -11.56 -0.98 -16.42
C THR A 20 -12.16 -2.06 -17.33
N GLU A 21 -11.32 -2.77 -18.08
CA GLU A 21 -11.75 -3.90 -18.92
C GLU A 21 -12.39 -5.02 -18.08
N ARG A 22 -11.77 -5.35 -16.93
CA ARG A 22 -12.28 -6.37 -16.00
C ARG A 22 -13.62 -5.97 -15.38
N VAL A 23 -13.79 -4.71 -14.98
CA VAL A 23 -15.05 -4.19 -14.44
C VAL A 23 -16.16 -4.21 -15.50
N VAL A 24 -15.84 -3.89 -16.75
CA VAL A 24 -16.82 -4.03 -17.86
C VAL A 24 -17.25 -5.49 -18.03
N ALA A 25 -16.32 -6.44 -17.96
CA ALA A 25 -16.65 -7.86 -18.04
C ALA A 25 -17.51 -8.35 -16.86
N LEU A 26 -17.25 -7.87 -15.64
CA LEU A 26 -18.08 -8.13 -14.47
C LEU A 26 -19.50 -7.56 -14.64
N ALA A 27 -19.61 -6.32 -15.12
CA ALA A 27 -20.89 -5.68 -15.36
C ALA A 27 -21.75 -6.42 -16.39
N ALA A 28 -21.13 -6.97 -17.45
CA ALA A 28 -21.81 -7.81 -18.43
C ALA A 28 -22.38 -9.11 -17.82
N ARG A 29 -21.84 -9.56 -16.68
CA ARG A 29 -22.34 -10.70 -15.88
C ARG A 29 -23.30 -10.28 -14.77
N GLY A 30 -23.70 -9.01 -14.72
CA GLY A 30 -24.60 -8.48 -13.69
C GLY A 30 -23.93 -8.19 -12.34
N VAL A 31 -22.59 -8.18 -12.27
CA VAL A 31 -21.85 -7.86 -11.04
C VAL A 31 -21.22 -6.49 -11.16
N ARG A 32 -21.50 -5.64 -10.17
CA ARG A 32 -20.91 -4.31 -10.08
C ARG A 32 -20.08 -4.23 -8.79
N PRO A 33 -18.74 -4.16 -8.87
CA PRO A 33 -17.92 -4.00 -7.68
C PRO A 33 -18.20 -2.67 -7.00
N GLY A 34 -18.19 -2.66 -5.66
CA GLY A 34 -18.31 -1.46 -4.85
C GLY A 34 -17.19 -1.34 -3.83
N LEU A 35 -16.56 -0.16 -3.80
CA LEU A 35 -15.59 0.23 -2.78
C LEU A 35 -16.26 1.14 -1.76
N GLY A 36 -16.33 0.69 -0.51
CA GLY A 36 -16.69 1.51 0.64
C GLY A 36 -15.49 2.26 1.23
N THR A 37 -15.75 3.44 1.80
CA THR A 37 -14.77 4.16 2.62
C THR A 37 -15.42 4.71 3.88
N LEU A 38 -14.86 4.39 5.04
CA LEU A 38 -15.20 5.02 6.32
C LEU A 38 -14.15 6.07 6.67
N LEU A 39 -14.54 7.35 6.67
CA LEU A 39 -13.71 8.48 7.10
C LEU A 39 -14.23 9.05 8.41
N VAL A 40 -13.36 9.23 9.40
CA VAL A 40 -13.72 9.83 10.69
C VAL A 40 -12.92 11.09 10.93
N GLY A 41 -13.61 12.23 10.98
CA GLY A 41 -13.01 13.56 11.14
C GLY A 41 -12.54 14.21 9.83
N ASP A 42 -11.77 15.29 9.98
CA ASP A 42 -11.49 16.25 8.91
C ASP A 42 -9.99 16.41 8.59
N ASP A 43 -9.16 15.42 8.93
CA ASP A 43 -7.72 15.49 8.62
C ASP A 43 -7.52 15.76 7.11
N PRO A 44 -6.86 16.86 6.73
CA PRO A 44 -6.73 17.26 5.32
C PRO A 44 -6.02 16.20 4.46
N GLY A 45 -5.07 15.46 5.05
CA GLY A 45 -4.39 14.36 4.36
C GLY A 45 -5.37 13.24 4.02
N SER A 46 -6.13 12.80 5.01
CA SER A 46 -7.15 11.75 4.89
C SER A 46 -8.23 12.11 3.89
N ARG A 47 -8.74 13.36 3.91
CA ARG A 47 -9.71 13.85 2.91
C ARG A 47 -9.17 13.81 1.49
N TRP A 48 -7.93 14.25 1.30
CA TRP A 48 -7.28 14.22 -0.02
C TRP A 48 -7.11 12.77 -0.53
N TYR A 49 -6.69 11.86 0.35
CA TYR A 49 -6.54 10.45 0.01
C TYR A 49 -7.88 9.80 -0.38
N VAL A 50 -8.94 10.02 0.41
CA VAL A 50 -10.28 9.49 0.14
C VAL A 50 -10.85 10.07 -1.16
N ALA A 51 -10.70 11.37 -1.40
CA ALA A 51 -11.09 11.99 -2.67
C ALA A 51 -10.36 11.37 -3.88
N GLY A 52 -9.07 11.05 -3.74
CA GLY A 52 -8.31 10.33 -4.76
C GLY A 52 -8.89 8.95 -5.06
N LYS A 53 -9.28 8.19 -4.02
CA LYS A 53 -9.89 6.85 -4.16
C LYS A 53 -11.22 6.92 -4.91
N HIS A 54 -12.07 7.89 -4.58
CA HIS A 54 -13.36 8.08 -5.29
C HIS A 54 -13.17 8.45 -6.76
N LYS A 55 -12.20 9.31 -7.06
CA LYS A 55 -11.85 9.64 -8.44
C LYS A 55 -11.38 8.41 -9.21
N ASP A 56 -10.50 7.61 -8.61
CA ASP A 56 -9.99 6.40 -9.23
C ASP A 56 -11.10 5.33 -9.41
N CYS A 57 -12.06 5.21 -8.48
CA CYS A 57 -13.25 4.36 -8.66
C CYS A 57 -14.09 4.80 -9.87
N ALA A 58 -14.35 6.11 -10.00
CA ALA A 58 -15.13 6.64 -11.10
C ALA A 58 -14.43 6.43 -12.46
N GLU A 59 -13.10 6.49 -12.48
CA GLU A 59 -12.28 6.22 -13.67
C GLU A 59 -12.41 4.76 -14.14
N VAL A 60 -12.44 3.81 -13.20
CA VAL A 60 -12.45 2.36 -13.49
C VAL A 60 -13.88 1.78 -13.59
N GLY A 61 -14.89 2.51 -13.13
CA GLY A 61 -16.29 2.07 -13.14
C GLY A 61 -16.74 1.33 -11.88
N ILE A 62 -15.99 1.43 -10.78
CA ILE A 62 -16.31 0.84 -9.47
C ILE A 62 -17.32 1.75 -8.75
N ALA A 63 -18.36 1.15 -8.15
CA ALA A 63 -19.30 1.89 -7.31
C ALA A 63 -18.59 2.43 -6.06
N SER A 64 -18.92 3.65 -5.66
CA SER A 64 -18.27 4.33 -4.55
C SER A 64 -19.26 4.56 -3.42
N ILE A 65 -19.05 3.92 -2.28
CA ILE A 65 -19.90 4.00 -1.09
C ILE A 65 -19.12 4.76 -0.02
N ARG A 66 -19.73 5.80 0.55
CA ARG A 66 -19.03 6.72 1.46
C ARG A 66 -19.78 6.87 2.77
N GLU A 67 -19.08 6.59 3.86
CA GLU A 67 -19.51 6.80 5.23
C GLU A 67 -18.56 7.82 5.87
N ASP A 68 -19.06 9.00 6.19
CA ASP A 68 -18.30 10.06 6.85
C ASP A 68 -18.87 10.29 8.24
N LEU A 69 -18.01 10.26 9.26
CA LEU A 69 -18.35 10.56 10.64
C LEU A 69 -17.55 11.79 11.14
N PRO A 70 -18.10 12.59 12.05
CA PRO A 70 -17.38 13.72 12.63
C PRO A 70 -16.20 13.24 13.50
N ALA A 71 -15.22 14.11 13.75
CA ALA A 71 -14.08 13.79 14.62
C ALA A 71 -14.49 13.49 16.09
N THR A 72 -15.71 13.86 16.46
CA THR A 72 -16.31 13.60 17.77
C THR A 72 -17.06 12.27 17.87
N ALA A 73 -17.10 11.49 16.78
CA ALA A 73 -17.76 10.19 16.77
C ALA A 73 -17.14 9.26 17.82
N THR A 74 -18.02 8.57 18.53
CA THR A 74 -17.67 7.59 19.56
C THR A 74 -17.22 6.27 18.92
N GLN A 75 -16.57 5.42 19.72
CA GLN A 75 -16.20 4.06 19.31
C GLN A 75 -17.40 3.29 18.74
N ASP A 76 -18.54 3.31 19.43
CA ASP A 76 -19.73 2.56 19.05
C ASP A 76 -20.35 3.09 17.74
N GLU A 77 -20.31 4.39 17.48
CA GLU A 77 -20.78 4.97 16.21
C GLU A 77 -19.89 4.57 15.03
N ILE A 78 -18.58 4.50 15.24
CA ILE A 78 -17.61 4.04 14.23
C ILE A 78 -17.83 2.55 13.95
N GLU A 79 -17.98 1.74 14.99
CA GLU A 79 -18.26 0.30 14.86
C GLU A 79 -19.60 0.03 14.16
N ALA A 80 -20.64 0.82 14.46
CA ALA A 80 -21.91 0.74 13.75
C ALA A 80 -21.77 1.09 12.25
N ALA A 81 -20.89 2.03 11.88
CA ALA A 81 -20.61 2.32 10.47
C ALA A 81 -19.87 1.17 9.77
N VAL A 82 -18.94 0.52 10.45
CA VAL A 82 -18.29 -0.72 9.95
C VAL A 82 -19.32 -1.81 9.72
N GLN A 83 -20.27 -2.01 10.65
CA GLN A 83 -21.35 -3.00 10.49
C GLN A 83 -22.23 -2.69 9.28
N ARG A 84 -22.62 -1.43 9.06
CA ARG A 84 -23.37 -1.05 7.85
C ARG A 84 -22.63 -1.41 6.57
N LEU A 85 -21.33 -1.12 6.49
CA LEU A 85 -20.50 -1.47 5.32
C LEU A 85 -20.31 -2.98 5.15
N ASN A 86 -20.23 -3.73 6.26
CA ASN A 86 -20.19 -5.20 6.23
C ASN A 86 -21.49 -5.78 5.67
N GLU A 87 -22.64 -5.26 6.10
CA GLU A 87 -23.96 -5.77 5.74
C GLU A 87 -24.44 -5.29 4.35
N ASP A 88 -23.88 -4.20 3.82
CA ASP A 88 -24.25 -3.64 2.53
C ASP A 88 -23.87 -4.60 1.37
N PRO A 89 -24.84 -5.16 0.63
CA PRO A 89 -24.56 -6.06 -0.49
C PRO A 89 -23.94 -5.35 -1.71
N GLU A 90 -24.06 -4.02 -1.82
CA GLU A 90 -23.38 -3.24 -2.86
C GLU A 90 -21.90 -3.01 -2.53
N CYS A 91 -21.51 -3.17 -1.26
CA CYS A 91 -20.14 -3.04 -0.79
C CYS A 91 -19.37 -4.36 -0.95
N THR A 92 -18.59 -4.47 -2.02
CA THR A 92 -17.70 -5.63 -2.25
C THR A 92 -16.52 -5.63 -1.29
N GLY A 93 -15.99 -4.46 -0.97
CA GLY A 93 -14.94 -4.29 0.02
C GLY A 93 -14.83 -2.83 0.44
N PHE A 94 -14.28 -2.58 1.62
CA PHE A 94 -14.12 -1.22 2.13
C PHE A 94 -12.86 -1.07 2.96
N ILE A 95 -12.58 0.20 3.28
CA ILE A 95 -11.48 0.59 4.15
C ILE A 95 -11.99 1.44 5.31
N VAL A 96 -11.26 1.38 6.42
CA VAL A 96 -11.32 2.36 7.49
C VAL A 96 -10.12 3.29 7.32
N GLN A 97 -10.37 4.56 7.00
CA GLN A 97 -9.29 5.51 6.75
C GLN A 97 -8.58 5.86 8.06
N LEU A 98 -7.30 5.49 8.15
CA LEU A 98 -6.44 5.81 9.27
C LEU A 98 -5.66 7.13 9.05
N PRO A 99 -5.21 7.79 10.13
CA PRO A 99 -5.46 7.46 11.55
C PRO A 99 -6.87 7.85 12.01
N LEU A 100 -7.46 7.06 12.92
CA LEU A 100 -8.69 7.44 13.62
C LEU A 100 -8.41 8.51 14.69
N PRO A 101 -9.44 9.25 15.15
CA PRO A 101 -9.31 10.21 16.23
C PRO A 101 -8.68 9.61 17.49
N LYS A 102 -7.97 10.46 18.25
CA LYS A 102 -7.32 10.04 19.50
C LYS A 102 -8.35 9.47 20.48
N GLY A 103 -8.05 8.30 21.05
CA GLY A 103 -8.90 7.62 22.02
C GLY A 103 -9.81 6.53 21.42
N ILE A 104 -9.87 6.43 20.09
CA ILE A 104 -10.52 5.31 19.39
C ILE A 104 -9.56 4.13 19.31
N ASP A 105 -10.05 2.94 19.61
CA ASP A 105 -9.30 1.69 19.44
C ASP A 105 -9.38 1.25 17.99
N ALA A 106 -8.37 1.64 17.20
CA ALA A 106 -8.29 1.31 15.79
C ALA A 106 -8.19 -0.19 15.52
N ASN A 107 -7.57 -0.97 16.41
CA ASN A 107 -7.46 -2.42 16.21
C ASN A 107 -8.82 -3.07 16.35
N ARG A 108 -9.60 -2.69 17.38
CA ARG A 108 -10.97 -3.17 17.56
C ARG A 108 -11.85 -2.83 16.35
N VAL A 109 -11.71 -1.62 15.78
CA VAL A 109 -12.44 -1.22 14.56
C VAL A 109 -12.02 -2.07 13.36
N LEU A 110 -10.71 -2.28 13.15
CA LEU A 110 -10.20 -3.08 12.03
C LEU A 110 -10.57 -4.57 12.15
N GLU A 111 -10.62 -5.12 13.35
CA GLU A 111 -11.06 -6.50 13.63
C GLU A 111 -12.56 -6.72 13.40
N LEU A 112 -13.36 -5.65 13.36
CA LEU A 112 -14.79 -5.72 13.09
C LEU A 112 -15.10 -5.78 11.58
N VAL A 113 -14.16 -5.36 10.72
CA VAL A 113 -14.29 -5.46 9.27
C VAL A 113 -14.41 -6.93 8.87
N ASP A 114 -15.37 -7.29 8.02
CA ASP A 114 -15.43 -8.64 7.47
C ASP A 114 -14.12 -8.89 6.68
N PRO A 115 -13.33 -9.94 7.02
CA PRO A 115 -12.07 -10.21 6.35
C PRO A 115 -12.20 -10.40 4.84
N ASP A 116 -13.37 -10.81 4.33
CA ASP A 116 -13.59 -10.96 2.90
C ASP A 116 -13.94 -9.62 2.21
N LYS A 117 -14.28 -8.58 3.00
CA LYS A 117 -14.47 -7.18 2.57
C LYS A 117 -13.33 -6.23 2.94
N ASP A 118 -12.26 -6.70 3.56
CA ASP A 118 -11.09 -5.91 3.95
C ASP A 118 -10.26 -5.48 2.73
N ALA A 119 -10.68 -4.40 2.05
CA ALA A 119 -10.06 -3.97 0.80
C ALA A 119 -8.62 -3.46 0.99
N ASP A 120 -8.22 -3.08 2.21
CA ASP A 120 -6.86 -2.61 2.52
C ASP A 120 -5.89 -3.76 2.89
N GLY A 121 -6.42 -4.96 3.17
CA GLY A 121 -5.63 -6.14 3.51
C GLY A 121 -4.97 -6.07 4.90
N LEU A 122 -5.55 -5.30 5.83
CA LEU A 122 -4.99 -5.08 7.17
C LEU A 122 -5.66 -5.90 8.26
N HIS A 123 -6.74 -6.62 7.94
CA HIS A 123 -7.46 -7.45 8.89
C HIS A 123 -6.55 -8.57 9.43
N PRO A 124 -6.50 -8.83 10.75
CA PRO A 124 -5.63 -9.86 11.34
C PRO A 124 -5.80 -11.25 10.72
N THR A 125 -7.02 -11.66 10.39
CA THR A 125 -7.29 -12.90 9.62
C THR A 125 -6.58 -12.93 8.27
N ASN A 126 -6.57 -11.86 7.49
CA ASN A 126 -5.92 -11.83 6.17
C ASN A 126 -4.40 -11.85 6.29
N LEU A 127 -3.84 -11.09 7.24
CA LEU A 127 -2.42 -11.16 7.56
C LEU A 127 -2.02 -12.56 8.09
N GLY A 128 -2.86 -13.16 8.92
CA GLY A 128 -2.68 -14.53 9.43
C GLY A 128 -2.74 -15.58 8.30
N ARG A 129 -3.64 -15.42 7.33
CA ARG A 129 -3.69 -16.24 6.11
C ARG A 129 -2.37 -16.12 5.34
N LEU A 130 -1.78 -14.93 5.20
CA LEU A 130 -0.47 -14.75 4.56
C LEU A 130 0.66 -15.48 5.29
N VAL A 131 0.66 -15.46 6.63
CA VAL A 131 1.65 -16.19 7.44
C VAL A 131 1.51 -17.70 7.28
N LEU A 132 0.29 -18.23 7.33
CA LEU A 132 0.03 -19.66 7.41
C LEU A 132 0.03 -20.35 6.03
N ARG A 133 -0.41 -19.65 4.97
CA ARG A 133 -0.71 -20.23 3.66
C ARG A 133 0.35 -19.90 2.61
N VAL A 134 1.62 -20.06 2.96
CA VAL A 134 2.77 -19.75 2.10
C VAL A 134 2.79 -20.56 0.79
N ASN A 135 2.16 -21.75 0.80
CA ASN A 135 2.14 -22.68 -0.34
C ASN A 135 0.81 -22.72 -1.12
N GLU A 136 -0.19 -21.97 -0.67
CA GLU A 136 -1.52 -21.96 -1.29
C GLU A 136 -1.72 -20.67 -2.10
N PRO A 137 -2.57 -20.69 -3.14
CA PRO A 137 -2.97 -19.46 -3.80
C PRO A 137 -3.52 -18.44 -2.80
N VAL A 138 -3.15 -17.16 -2.98
CA VAL A 138 -3.74 -16.08 -2.20
C VAL A 138 -5.19 -15.88 -2.64
N THR A 139 -6.12 -16.11 -1.72
CA THR A 139 -7.57 -15.92 -1.97
C THR A 139 -8.19 -14.81 -1.12
N SER A 140 -7.38 -14.08 -0.35
CA SER A 140 -7.80 -12.94 0.46
C SER A 140 -7.24 -11.64 -0.11
N PRO A 141 -7.84 -10.48 0.21
CA PRO A 141 -7.23 -9.19 -0.05
C PRO A 141 -5.81 -9.09 0.51
N LEU A 142 -4.96 -8.32 -0.18
CA LEU A 142 -3.56 -8.11 0.16
C LEU A 142 -3.31 -6.67 0.63
N PRO A 143 -2.34 -6.45 1.54
CA PRO A 143 -1.89 -5.11 1.89
C PRO A 143 -1.55 -4.28 0.62
N CYS A 144 -2.28 -3.19 0.39
CA CYS A 144 -2.25 -2.46 -0.88
C CYS A 144 -0.84 -1.96 -1.25
N THR A 145 -0.14 -1.34 -0.29
CA THR A 145 1.19 -0.78 -0.52
C THR A 145 2.24 -1.87 -0.78
N PRO A 146 2.36 -2.93 0.05
CA PRO A 146 3.21 -4.08 -0.26
C PRO A 146 2.95 -4.73 -1.61
N ARG A 147 1.68 -4.97 -1.95
CA ARG A 147 1.29 -5.51 -3.26
C ARG A 147 1.75 -4.58 -4.39
N GLY A 148 1.58 -3.27 -4.21
CA GLY A 148 1.95 -2.27 -5.20
C GLY A 148 3.45 -2.15 -5.42
N ILE A 149 4.26 -2.35 -4.37
CA ILE A 149 5.73 -2.37 -4.49
C ILE A 149 6.17 -3.60 -5.30
N ILE A 150 5.64 -4.78 -4.98
CA ILE A 150 5.97 -6.02 -5.72
C ILE A 150 5.53 -5.90 -7.17
N ASP A 151 4.30 -5.45 -7.43
CA ASP A 151 3.79 -5.28 -8.78
C ASP A 151 4.60 -4.26 -9.60
N LEU A 152 5.03 -3.15 -8.96
CA LEU A 152 5.93 -2.18 -9.57
C LEU A 152 7.26 -2.85 -9.97
N LEU A 153 7.91 -3.57 -9.06
CA LEU A 153 9.18 -4.26 -9.33
C LEU A 153 9.05 -5.25 -10.50
N LEU A 154 8.03 -6.11 -10.45
CA LEU A 154 7.82 -7.15 -11.46
C LEU A 154 7.49 -6.58 -12.84
N ARG A 155 6.71 -5.48 -12.91
CA ARG A 155 6.37 -4.82 -14.19
C ARG A 155 7.54 -4.06 -14.82
N HIS A 156 8.62 -3.84 -14.07
CA HIS A 156 9.90 -3.32 -14.57
C HIS A 156 10.95 -4.42 -14.74
N ASP A 157 10.52 -5.68 -14.85
CA ASP A 157 11.36 -6.86 -15.11
C ASP A 157 12.45 -7.09 -14.04
N ILE A 158 12.20 -6.67 -12.80
CA ILE A 158 13.11 -6.91 -11.68
C ILE A 158 12.79 -8.27 -11.06
N ASP A 159 13.70 -9.23 -11.23
CA ASP A 159 13.57 -10.55 -10.62
C ASP A 159 13.89 -10.49 -9.12
N LEU A 160 12.97 -11.01 -8.31
CA LEU A 160 13.08 -11.06 -6.85
C LEU A 160 13.48 -12.45 -6.35
N ARG A 161 13.52 -13.47 -7.21
CA ARG A 161 13.86 -14.83 -6.79
C ARG A 161 15.32 -14.90 -6.35
N GLY A 162 15.51 -15.23 -5.08
CA GLY A 162 16.82 -15.30 -4.45
C GLY A 162 17.47 -13.94 -4.18
N ALA A 163 16.78 -12.83 -4.48
CA ALA A 163 17.29 -11.49 -4.21
C ALA A 163 17.34 -11.22 -2.70
N ASP A 164 18.40 -10.53 -2.25
CA ASP A 164 18.51 -10.05 -0.87
C ASP A 164 17.77 -8.71 -0.73
N VAL A 165 16.64 -8.74 -0.01
CA VAL A 165 15.76 -7.58 0.19
C VAL A 165 15.84 -7.09 1.63
N VAL A 166 16.23 -5.82 1.81
CA VAL A 166 16.22 -5.15 3.10
C VAL A 166 15.03 -4.21 3.20
N ILE A 167 14.21 -4.40 4.22
CA ILE A 167 13.07 -3.55 4.54
C ILE A 167 13.47 -2.65 5.70
N VAL A 168 13.45 -1.33 5.50
CA VAL A 168 13.77 -0.34 6.53
C VAL A 168 12.49 0.23 7.11
N GLY A 169 12.11 -0.26 8.29
CA GLY A 169 10.89 0.13 8.97
C GLY A 169 9.96 -1.05 9.22
N ARG A 170 9.24 -1.02 10.35
CA ARG A 170 8.37 -2.12 10.84
C ARG A 170 6.92 -1.70 11.07
N GLY A 171 6.46 -0.69 10.32
CA GLY A 171 5.05 -0.30 10.30
C GLY A 171 4.16 -1.45 9.80
N VAL A 172 2.92 -1.51 10.27
CA VAL A 172 1.97 -2.58 9.90
C VAL A 172 1.57 -2.48 8.42
N THR A 173 1.42 -1.26 7.90
CA THR A 173 0.96 -1.00 6.54
C THR A 173 1.97 -1.42 5.46
N VAL A 174 3.27 -1.44 5.78
CA VAL A 174 4.33 -1.78 4.81
C VAL A 174 5.35 -2.72 5.43
N GLY A 175 6.12 -2.23 6.40
CA GLY A 175 7.31 -2.91 6.90
C GLY A 175 7.10 -4.37 7.31
N ARG A 176 6.11 -4.64 8.18
CA ARG A 176 5.83 -6.00 8.67
C ARG A 176 5.15 -6.88 7.63
N SER A 177 4.30 -6.30 6.79
CA SER A 177 3.44 -7.05 5.88
C SER A 177 4.13 -7.39 4.56
N ILE A 178 5.04 -6.55 4.06
CA ILE A 178 5.73 -6.80 2.79
C ILE A 178 6.69 -8.00 2.87
N GLY A 179 7.34 -8.21 4.01
CA GLY A 179 8.19 -9.39 4.21
C GLY A 179 7.42 -10.70 4.04
N LEU A 180 6.15 -10.74 4.47
CA LEU A 180 5.28 -11.90 4.28
C LEU A 180 4.99 -12.19 2.81
N LEU A 181 4.90 -11.17 1.96
CA LEU A 181 4.67 -11.35 0.52
C LEU A 181 5.95 -11.72 -0.22
N LEU A 182 7.05 -11.04 0.08
CA LEU A 182 8.36 -11.27 -0.54
C LEU A 182 8.90 -12.68 -0.29
N THR A 183 8.58 -13.28 0.85
CA THR A 183 9.02 -14.63 1.22
C THR A 183 8.09 -15.75 0.75
N ARG A 184 6.98 -15.43 0.06
CA ARG A 184 6.14 -16.46 -0.58
C ARG A 184 6.92 -17.17 -1.68
N ARG A 185 6.61 -18.45 -1.94
CA ARG A 185 7.31 -19.26 -2.96
C ARG A 185 7.27 -18.66 -4.36
N GLU A 186 6.24 -17.89 -4.68
CA GLU A 186 6.07 -17.23 -5.98
C GLU A 186 7.05 -16.05 -6.19
N ILE A 187 7.46 -15.37 -5.10
CA ILE A 187 8.41 -14.25 -5.13
C ILE A 187 9.81 -14.72 -4.76
N ASN A 188 9.91 -15.54 -3.71
CA ASN A 188 11.09 -16.31 -3.29
C ASN A 188 12.33 -15.45 -2.97
N ALA A 189 12.14 -14.29 -2.33
CA ALA A 189 13.24 -13.42 -1.90
C ALA A 189 13.76 -13.80 -0.49
N THR A 190 15.03 -13.46 -0.23
CA THR A 190 15.62 -13.45 1.13
C THR A 190 15.34 -12.09 1.75
N VAL A 191 14.74 -12.05 2.94
CA VAL A 191 14.27 -10.78 3.52
C VAL A 191 14.90 -10.51 4.89
N THR A 192 15.45 -9.30 5.05
CA THR A 192 15.89 -8.74 6.34
C THR A 192 15.01 -7.55 6.71
N LEU A 193 14.28 -7.64 7.83
CA LEU A 193 13.50 -6.54 8.37
C LEU A 193 14.32 -5.76 9.40
N THR A 194 14.64 -4.50 9.08
CA THR A 194 15.34 -3.59 9.99
C THR A 194 14.37 -2.60 10.63
N HIS A 195 14.78 -2.05 11.78
CA HIS A 195 13.95 -1.17 12.59
C HIS A 195 14.79 -0.35 13.56
N THR A 196 14.16 0.46 14.41
CA THR A 196 14.84 1.35 15.38
C THR A 196 15.76 0.64 16.38
N GLY A 197 15.66 -0.69 16.53
CA GLY A 197 16.59 -1.50 17.33
C GLY A 197 17.70 -2.18 16.53
N THR A 198 17.84 -1.89 15.23
CA THR A 198 18.95 -2.38 14.40
C THR A 198 20.19 -1.54 14.68
N GLU A 199 21.31 -2.16 15.03
CA GLU A 199 22.54 -1.45 15.44
C GLU A 199 23.28 -0.82 14.25
N ASP A 200 23.51 -1.59 13.18
CA ASP A 200 24.14 -1.11 11.95
C ASP A 200 23.18 -1.31 10.75
N LEU A 201 22.38 -0.28 10.45
CA LEU A 201 21.52 -0.30 9.27
C LEU A 201 22.33 -0.46 7.98
N ALA A 202 23.52 0.14 7.92
CA ALA A 202 24.34 0.20 6.72
C ALA A 202 24.95 -1.16 6.38
N GLU A 203 25.27 -1.98 7.39
CA GLU A 203 25.68 -3.38 7.18
C GLU A 203 24.66 -4.16 6.34
N HIS A 204 23.38 -3.99 6.64
CA HIS A 204 22.32 -4.67 5.91
C HIS A 204 22.12 -4.09 4.50
N THR A 205 21.99 -2.76 4.38
CA THR A 205 21.65 -2.11 3.10
C THR A 205 22.78 -2.15 2.07
N ARG A 206 24.05 -2.24 2.48
CA ARG A 206 25.19 -2.37 1.56
C ARG A 206 25.30 -3.74 0.88
N ASN A 207 24.62 -4.75 1.41
CA ASN A 207 24.61 -6.10 0.85
C ASN A 207 23.34 -6.39 0.02
N ALA A 208 22.28 -5.61 0.23
CA ALA A 208 20.98 -5.82 -0.38
C ALA A 208 20.94 -5.54 -1.89
N ASP A 209 20.27 -6.41 -2.63
CA ASP A 209 19.90 -6.18 -4.03
C ASP A 209 18.73 -5.19 -4.13
N VAL A 210 17.82 -5.23 -3.15
CA VAL A 210 16.65 -4.34 -3.07
C VAL A 210 16.55 -3.73 -1.67
N VAL A 211 16.41 -2.41 -1.59
CA VAL A 211 16.14 -1.69 -0.34
C VAL A 211 14.75 -1.05 -0.42
N ILE A 212 13.90 -1.36 0.56
CA ILE A 212 12.55 -0.81 0.68
C ILE A 212 12.53 0.11 1.91
N ALA A 213 12.54 1.42 1.67
CA ALA A 213 12.58 2.45 2.69
C ALA A 213 11.16 2.87 3.11
N ALA A 214 10.74 2.45 4.29
CA ALA A 214 9.40 2.67 4.85
C ALA A 214 9.46 3.04 6.35
N ALA A 215 10.46 3.86 6.71
CA ALA A 215 10.74 4.32 8.07
C ALA A 215 10.02 5.63 8.41
N GLY A 216 9.69 6.46 7.41
CA GLY A 216 9.14 7.80 7.63
C GLY A 216 10.18 8.79 8.19
N VAL A 217 11.46 8.57 7.90
CA VAL A 217 12.58 9.42 8.34
C VAL A 217 13.26 9.99 7.10
N PRO A 218 13.10 11.29 6.82
CA PRO A 218 13.60 11.90 5.59
C PRO A 218 15.10 11.68 5.38
N GLY A 219 15.48 11.16 4.20
CA GLY A 219 16.88 11.01 3.79
C GLY A 219 17.71 10.03 4.63
N ILE A 220 17.08 9.13 5.39
CA ILE A 220 17.80 8.11 6.18
C ILE A 220 18.60 7.14 5.30
N ILE A 221 18.16 6.92 4.05
CA ILE A 221 18.86 6.07 3.09
C ILE A 221 19.74 6.94 2.21
N THR A 222 21.05 6.93 2.48
CA THR A 222 22.07 7.71 1.77
C THR A 222 22.84 6.86 0.74
N ALA A 223 23.53 7.52 -0.18
CA ALA A 223 24.25 6.84 -1.27
C ALA A 223 25.36 5.88 -0.77
N ASP A 224 26.04 6.21 0.32
CA ASP A 224 27.18 5.45 0.87
C ASP A 224 26.79 4.14 1.60
N ILE A 225 25.50 3.97 1.88
CA ILE A 225 24.95 2.77 2.52
C ILE A 225 24.20 1.86 1.53
N ILE A 226 24.25 2.17 0.23
CA ILE A 226 23.58 1.40 -0.83
C ILE A 226 24.59 0.61 -1.66
N LYS A 227 24.27 -0.67 -1.91
CA LYS A 227 25.02 -1.50 -2.86
C LYS A 227 24.97 -0.89 -4.27
N PRO A 228 26.11 -0.71 -4.96
CA PRO A 228 26.12 -0.29 -6.36
C PRO A 228 25.25 -1.20 -7.23
N GLY A 229 24.32 -0.61 -7.98
CA GLY A 229 23.38 -1.34 -8.82
C GLY A 229 22.13 -1.88 -8.09
N ALA A 230 21.95 -1.60 -6.80
CA ALA A 230 20.72 -1.97 -6.09
C ALA A 230 19.48 -1.25 -6.63
N VAL A 231 18.33 -1.85 -6.35
CA VAL A 231 17.01 -1.24 -6.53
C VAL A 231 16.59 -0.59 -5.22
N VAL A 232 16.14 0.67 -5.27
CA VAL A 232 15.72 1.40 -4.06
C VAL A 232 14.28 1.89 -4.19
N ILE A 233 13.43 1.47 -3.26
CA ILE A 233 12.02 1.86 -3.19
C ILE A 233 11.84 2.83 -2.03
N ASP A 234 11.40 4.04 -2.35
CA ASP A 234 11.05 5.08 -1.39
C ASP A 234 9.53 5.06 -1.12
N VAL A 235 9.16 4.62 0.08
CA VAL A 235 7.78 4.53 0.56
C VAL A 235 7.46 5.61 1.59
N GLY A 236 8.48 6.23 2.19
CA GLY A 236 8.34 7.18 3.28
C GLY A 236 7.49 8.38 2.88
N VAL A 237 6.55 8.81 3.73
CA VAL A 237 5.76 10.03 3.45
C VAL A 237 5.92 10.97 4.63
N SER A 238 6.87 11.88 4.50
CA SER A 238 7.11 12.95 5.47
C SER A 238 6.85 14.31 4.84
N ARG A 239 6.58 15.31 5.68
CA ARG A 239 6.39 16.70 5.24
C ARG A 239 7.56 17.54 5.71
N SER A 240 8.16 18.29 4.80
CA SER A 240 9.10 19.35 5.14
C SER A 240 8.55 20.68 4.64
N THR A 241 8.78 21.76 5.40
CA THR A 241 8.49 23.11 4.91
C THR A 241 9.67 23.57 4.07
N ASP A 242 9.39 23.97 2.84
CA ASP A 242 10.36 24.62 1.98
C ASP A 242 10.75 25.98 2.60
N PRO A 243 12.04 26.20 2.92
CA PRO A 243 12.47 27.38 3.66
C PRO A 243 12.34 28.67 2.84
N ASP A 244 12.38 28.58 1.51
CA ASP A 244 12.34 29.75 0.61
C ASP A 244 10.90 30.18 0.29
N THR A 245 10.00 29.21 0.15
CA THR A 245 8.61 29.45 -0.27
C THR A 245 7.60 29.31 0.87
N GLY A 246 8.00 28.76 2.02
CA GLY A 246 7.12 28.43 3.13
C GLY A 246 6.10 27.32 2.83
N LYS A 247 6.19 26.68 1.65
CA LYS A 247 5.23 25.65 1.23
C LYS A 247 5.62 24.29 1.79
N SER A 248 4.63 23.52 2.22
CA SER A 248 4.85 22.13 2.60
C SER A 248 5.11 21.28 1.35
N ARG A 249 6.21 20.52 1.35
CA ARG A 249 6.55 19.52 0.33
C ARG A 249 6.58 18.13 0.95
N VAL A 250 6.20 17.13 0.16
CA VAL A 250 6.38 15.72 0.52
C VAL A 250 7.84 15.36 0.27
N VAL A 251 8.47 14.72 1.26
CA VAL A 251 9.82 14.18 1.18
C VAL A 251 9.80 12.73 1.63
N GLY A 252 10.59 11.91 0.95
CA GLY A 252 10.70 10.49 1.23
C GLY A 252 11.90 10.14 2.10
N ASP A 253 12.08 8.85 2.33
CA ASP A 253 13.14 8.30 3.19
C ASP A 253 14.50 8.24 2.47
N VAL A 254 14.52 8.41 1.14
CA VAL A 254 15.70 8.21 0.30
C VAL A 254 16.33 9.54 -0.09
N ASP A 255 17.64 9.68 0.15
CA ASP A 255 18.41 10.85 -0.25
C ASP A 255 18.57 10.92 -1.79
N PRO A 256 18.49 12.11 -2.42
CA PRO A 256 18.62 12.25 -3.87
C PRO A 256 19.91 11.66 -4.46
N GLY A 257 21.02 11.66 -3.71
CA GLY A 257 22.31 11.14 -4.14
C GLY A 257 22.31 9.63 -4.41
N VAL A 258 21.34 8.88 -3.86
CA VAL A 258 21.19 7.44 -4.11
C VAL A 258 21.02 7.12 -5.60
N ARG A 259 20.50 8.07 -6.39
CA ARG A 259 20.34 7.94 -7.85
C ARG A 259 21.66 7.80 -8.59
N GLU A 260 22.80 8.12 -7.98
CA GLU A 260 24.12 7.99 -8.60
C GLU A 260 24.71 6.57 -8.45
N VAL A 261 24.16 5.78 -7.51
CA VAL A 261 24.65 4.46 -7.10
C VAL A 261 23.69 3.34 -7.49
N ALA A 262 22.38 3.55 -7.31
CA ALA A 262 21.33 2.58 -7.60
C ALA A 262 21.16 2.33 -9.11
N SER A 263 20.68 1.15 -9.49
CA SER A 263 20.22 0.86 -10.86
C SER A 263 18.80 1.39 -11.09
N TRP A 264 17.96 1.35 -10.05
CA TRP A 264 16.57 1.78 -10.07
C TRP A 264 16.21 2.52 -8.79
N VAL A 265 15.43 3.60 -8.91
CA VAL A 265 14.86 4.32 -7.77
C VAL A 265 13.39 4.65 -8.03
N SER A 266 12.50 4.40 -7.07
CA SER A 266 11.13 4.91 -7.15
C SER A 266 11.09 6.39 -6.72
N PRO A 267 10.45 7.29 -7.48
CA PRO A 267 10.36 8.68 -7.09
C PRO A 267 9.38 8.87 -5.94
N ASN A 268 9.59 9.95 -5.19
CA ASN A 268 8.67 10.38 -4.15
C ASN A 268 8.43 11.90 -4.27
N PRO A 269 7.22 12.34 -4.68
CA PRO A 269 6.04 11.55 -5.06
C PRO A 269 6.16 10.88 -6.45
N GLY A 270 5.20 10.01 -6.77
CA GLY A 270 5.05 9.43 -8.12
C GLY A 270 5.49 7.96 -8.26
N GLY A 271 6.11 7.39 -7.23
CA GLY A 271 6.46 5.97 -7.13
C GLY A 271 5.36 5.16 -6.48
N VAL A 272 5.50 4.85 -5.20
CA VAL A 272 4.64 3.87 -4.52
C VAL A 272 3.21 4.36 -4.27
N GLY A 273 3.01 5.64 -3.96
CA GLY A 273 1.68 6.18 -3.61
C GLY A 273 0.56 5.91 -4.65
N PRO A 274 0.78 6.20 -5.95
CA PRO A 274 -0.17 5.83 -7.01
C PRO A 274 -0.46 4.32 -7.07
N MET A 275 0.56 3.47 -6.86
CA MET A 275 0.41 2.01 -6.86
C MET A 275 -0.51 1.53 -5.73
N THR A 276 -0.40 2.12 -4.53
CA THR A 276 -1.27 1.79 -3.39
C THR A 276 -2.75 1.94 -3.76
N ARG A 277 -3.14 3.03 -4.44
CA ARG A 277 -4.54 3.23 -4.85
C ARG A 277 -4.98 2.26 -5.95
N ALA A 278 -4.12 1.99 -6.93
CA ALA A 278 -4.42 1.00 -7.96
C ALA A 278 -4.61 -0.41 -7.38
N MET A 279 -3.81 -0.78 -6.37
CA MET A 279 -3.94 -2.07 -5.68
C MET A 279 -5.18 -2.16 -4.81
N LEU A 280 -5.63 -1.05 -4.21
CA LEU A 280 -6.92 -1.00 -3.51
C LEU A 280 -8.07 -1.38 -4.45
N LEU A 281 -8.12 -0.78 -5.65
CA LEU A 281 -9.13 -1.14 -6.65
C LEU A 281 -8.96 -2.58 -7.12
N SER A 282 -7.71 -3.04 -7.28
CA SER A 282 -7.42 -4.42 -7.67
C SER A 282 -7.97 -5.42 -6.64
N ASN A 283 -7.80 -5.17 -5.34
CA ASN A 283 -8.39 -6.01 -4.29
C ASN A 283 -9.92 -6.10 -4.42
N VAL A 284 -10.59 -4.97 -4.67
CA VAL A 284 -12.06 -4.95 -4.83
C VAL A 284 -12.51 -5.73 -6.06
N VAL A 285 -11.83 -5.55 -7.20
CA VAL A 285 -12.13 -6.29 -8.44
C VAL A 285 -11.84 -7.77 -8.28
N ASP A 286 -10.70 -8.14 -7.69
CA ASP A 286 -10.35 -9.53 -7.42
C ASP A 286 -11.38 -10.19 -6.48
N THR A 287 -11.89 -9.47 -5.47
CA THR A 287 -12.97 -9.97 -4.60
C THR A 287 -14.26 -10.18 -5.38
N ALA A 288 -14.68 -9.22 -6.21
CA ALA A 288 -15.88 -9.36 -7.03
C ALA A 288 -15.80 -10.56 -7.99
N GLU A 289 -14.63 -10.79 -8.60
CA GLU A 289 -14.38 -11.94 -9.46
C GLU A 289 -14.47 -13.26 -8.69
N ARG A 290 -13.88 -13.34 -7.48
CA ARG A 290 -13.97 -14.55 -6.64
C ARG A 290 -15.40 -14.88 -6.24
N LEU A 291 -16.24 -13.88 -5.97
CA LEU A 291 -17.65 -14.09 -5.61
C LEU A 291 -18.50 -14.67 -6.76
N LEU A 292 -18.01 -14.57 -8.00
CA LEU A 292 -18.69 -15.10 -9.19
C LEU A 292 -18.38 -16.58 -9.49
N GLY A 293 -17.40 -17.19 -8.82
CA GLY A 293 -16.88 -18.52 -9.14
C GLY A 293 -15.88 -18.48 -10.29
#